data_AF-A0A954G5H9-F1
#
_entry.id   AF-A0A954G5H9-F1
#
_cell.length_a   1.000
_cell.length_b   1.000
_cell.length_c   1.000
_cell.angle_alpha   90.00
_cell.angle_beta   90.00
_cell.angle_gamma   90.00
#
_symmetry.space_group_name_H-M   'P 1'
#
loop_
_entity.id
_entity.type
_entity.pdbx_description
1 polymer ?
#
loop_
_entity_poly.entity_id
_entity_poly.type
_entity_poly.pdbx_seq_one_letter_code
_entity_poly.pdbx_strand_id
1 'polypeptide(L)' 'SMFETPDMIEQHHLLNRVANWIDSGQISCTANQVLSPINAANLRDAHKTLEAGRTIGKIVLEGWE' A
#
# COMPACT_ATOMS: atom_id res chain seq x y z
N SER A 1 -17.53 -14.61 8.23
CA SER A 1 -18.83 -14.88 7.59
C SER A 1 -19.67 -13.65 7.24
N MET A 2 -19.59 -12.50 7.94
CA MET A 2 -20.40 -11.30 7.57
C MET A 2 -19.89 -10.53 6.32
N PHE A 3 -18.72 -10.90 5.78
CA PHE A 3 -18.04 -10.22 4.67
C PHE A 3 -17.56 -11.19 3.57
N GLU A 4 -18.02 -12.44 3.59
CA GLU A 4 -17.66 -13.42 2.58
C GLU A 4 -18.64 -13.29 1.41
N THR A 5 -18.19 -12.64 0.34
CA THR A 5 -18.94 -12.53 -0.91
C THR A 5 -18.53 -13.67 -1.86
N PRO A 6 -19.42 -14.12 -2.77
CA PRO A 6 -19.09 -15.18 -3.73
C PRO A 6 -17.91 -14.84 -4.66
N ASP A 7 -17.59 -13.56 -4.80
CA ASP A 7 -16.61 -12.99 -5.71
C ASP A 7 -15.33 -12.50 -5.02
N MET A 8 -15.07 -12.87 -3.75
CA MET A 8 -13.82 -12.49 -3.06
C MET A 8 -12.55 -12.84 -3.85
N ILE A 9 -12.61 -13.85 -4.71
CA ILE A 9 -11.51 -14.26 -5.59
C ILE A 9 -11.13 -13.17 -6.62
N GLU A 10 -12.04 -12.26 -6.96
CA GLU A 10 -11.80 -11.24 -7.99
C GLU A 10 -10.71 -10.24 -7.58
N GLN A 11 -10.58 -9.94 -6.28
CA GLN A 11 -9.48 -9.10 -5.82
C GLN A 11 -8.12 -9.75 -6.11
N HIS A 12 -8.00 -11.07 -5.95
CA HIS A 12 -6.78 -11.80 -6.30
C HIS A 12 -6.49 -11.70 -7.80
N HIS A 13 -7.49 -11.91 -8.66
CA HIS A 13 -7.34 -11.78 -10.12
C HIS A 13 -6.89 -10.36 -10.52
N LEU A 14 -7.50 -9.33 -9.93
CA LEU A 14 -7.13 -7.94 -10.17
C LEU A 14 -5.69 -7.64 -9.74
N LEU A 15 -5.26 -8.12 -8.57
CA LEU A 15 -3.90 -7.93 -8.08
C LEU A 15 -2.86 -8.64 -8.97
N ASN A 16 -3.13 -9.86 -9.43
CA ASN A 16 -2.25 -10.56 -10.38
C ASN A 16 -2.11 -9.81 -11.71
N ARG A 17 -3.21 -9.23 -12.20
CA ARG A 17 -3.18 -8.42 -13.43
C ARG A 17 -2.34 -7.14 -13.23
N VAL A 18 -2.47 -6.48 -12.07
CA VAL A 18 -1.64 -5.32 -11.73
C VAL A 18 -0.17 -5.71 -11.63
N ALA A 19 0.17 -6.86 -11.04
CA ALA A 19 1.55 -7.35 -10.99
C ALA A 19 2.15 -7.54 -12.40
N ASN A 20 1.43 -8.20 -13.32
CA ASN A 20 1.87 -8.34 -14.71
C ASN A 20 2.07 -6.99 -15.41
N TRP A 21 1.26 -5.99 -15.09
CA TRP A 21 1.40 -4.63 -15.62
C TRP A 21 2.61 -3.88 -15.05
N ILE A 22 2.97 -4.14 -13.80
CA ILE A 22 4.21 -3.63 -13.20
C ILE A 22 5.42 -4.27 -13.88
N ASP A 23 5.43 -5.60 -14.03
CA ASP A 23 6.54 -6.33 -14.63
C ASP A 23 6.76 -5.98 -16.11
N SER A 24 5.68 -5.68 -16.84
CA SER A 24 5.72 -5.21 -18.23
C SER A 24 5.98 -3.70 -18.37
N GLY A 25 6.11 -2.96 -17.27
CA GLY A 25 6.37 -1.53 -17.26
C GLY A 25 5.18 -0.64 -17.65
N GLN A 26 3.96 -1.20 -17.75
CA GLN A 26 2.74 -0.43 -18.02
C GLN A 26 2.27 0.38 -16.81
N ILE A 27 2.60 -0.07 -15.59
CA ILE A 27 2.31 0.62 -14.33
C ILE A 27 3.61 0.79 -13.54
N SER A 28 3.77 1.95 -12.90
CA SER A 28 4.88 2.25 -12.00
C SER A 28 4.42 2.35 -10.55
N CYS A 29 5.31 2.02 -9.61
CA CYS A 29 5.04 2.14 -8.18
C CYS A 29 4.78 3.61 -7.79
N THR A 30 3.87 3.82 -6.84
CA THR A 30 3.50 5.16 -6.32
C THR A 30 4.08 5.44 -4.93
N ALA A 31 4.96 4.57 -4.42
CA ALA A 31 5.67 4.81 -3.16
C ALA A 31 6.54 6.06 -3.29
N ASN A 32 6.32 7.02 -2.39
CA ASN A 32 6.99 8.32 -2.39
C ASN A 32 7.78 8.57 -1.10
N GLN A 33 7.31 8.03 0.03
CA GLN A 33 7.98 8.15 1.32
C GLN A 33 8.09 6.78 1.96
N VAL A 34 9.29 6.42 2.43
CA VAL A 34 9.55 5.16 3.15
C VAL A 34 10.02 5.49 4.57
N LEU A 35 9.41 4.89 5.58
CA LEU A 35 9.79 5.00 6.99
C LEU A 35 10.22 3.62 7.50
N SER A 36 11.25 3.58 8.35
CA SER A 36 11.76 2.34 8.93
C SER A 36 12.30 2.59 10.35
N PRO A 37 12.17 1.64 11.30
CA PRO A 37 11.46 0.36 11.19
C PRO A 37 9.94 0.51 11.37
N ILE A 38 9.19 -0.57 11.17
CA ILE A 38 7.77 -0.65 11.51
C ILE A 38 7.65 -0.59 13.04
N ASN A 39 7.33 0.59 13.56
CA ASN A 39 7.09 0.82 14.98
C ASN A 39 5.97 1.86 15.19
N ALA A 40 5.50 1.99 16.43
CA ALA A 40 4.40 2.89 16.77
C ALA A 40 4.74 4.39 16.61
N ALA A 41 6.02 4.78 16.62
CA ALA A 41 6.42 6.16 16.37
C ALA A 41 6.26 6.51 14.88
N ASN A 42 6.86 5.70 14.01
CA ASN A 42 6.79 5.85 12.57
C ASN A 42 5.35 5.73 12.03
N LEU A 43 4.54 4.85 12.62
CA LEU A 43 3.12 4.75 12.26
C LEU A 43 2.35 6.03 12.59
N ARG A 44 2.55 6.61 13.78
CA ARG A 44 1.91 7.88 14.16
C ARG A 44 2.33 9.03 13.26
N ASP A 45 3.59 9.09 12.86
CA ASP A 45 4.08 10.15 11.98
C ASP A 45 3.59 9.99 10.53
N ALA A 46 3.44 8.75 10.04
CA ALA A 46 2.76 8.46 8.77
C ALA A 46 1.30 8.92 8.80
N HIS A 47 0.57 8.64 9.88
CA HIS A 47 -0.81 9.08 10.07
C HIS A 47 -0.95 10.60 10.04
N LYS A 48 -0.13 11.34 10.83
CA LYS A 48 -0.13 12.81 10.82
C LYS A 48 0.09 13.37 9.42
N THR A 49 1.04 12.79 8.68
CA THR A 49 1.39 13.24 7.33
C THR A 49 0.24 12.98 6.35
N LEU A 50 -0.42 11.82 6.46
CA LEU A 50 -1.57 11.46 5.64
C LEU A 50 -2.78 12.35 5.94
N GLU A 51 -3.08 12.58 7.22
CA GLU A 51 -4.19 13.42 7.70
C GLU A 51 -4.01 14.89 7.32
N ALA A 52 -2.77 15.36 7.14
CA ALA A 52 -2.50 16.71 6.65
C ALA A 52 -2.89 16.93 5.18
N GLY A 53 -3.28 15.88 4.44
CA GLY A 53 -3.87 15.99 3.09
C GLY A 53 -2.93 16.46 1.98
N ARG A 54 -1.63 16.59 2.26
CA ARG A 54 -0.60 17.08 1.31
C ARG A 54 0.31 15.99 0.76
N THR A 55 -0.02 14.73 1.03
CA THR A 55 0.79 13.59 0.61
C THR A 55 0.60 13.33 -0.88
N ILE A 56 1.69 13.39 -1.65
CA ILE A 56 1.73 12.92 -3.04
C ILE A 56 2.21 11.46 -3.01
N GLY A 57 1.49 10.56 -3.69
CA GLY A 57 1.83 9.13 -3.72
C GLY A 57 1.45 8.38 -2.44
N LYS A 58 2.27 7.40 -2.06
CA LYS A 58 2.05 6.51 -0.90
C LYS A 58 3.20 6.61 0.11
N ILE A 59 2.84 6.57 1.39
CA ILE A 59 3.77 6.38 2.51
C ILE A 59 3.86 4.88 2.79
N VAL A 60 5.07 4.33 2.83
CA VAL A 60 5.38 2.92 3.08
C VAL A 60 6.17 2.81 4.38
N LEU A 61 5.88 1.80 5.18
CA LEU A 61 6.71 1.43 6.34
C LEU A 61 7.33 0.06 6.08
N GLU A 62 8.61 -0.10 6.40
CA GLU A 62 9.35 -1.35 6.18
C GLU A 62 10.34 -1.68 7.30
N GLY A 63 10.71 -2.96 7.38
CA GLY A 63 11.61 -3.50 8.40
C GLY A 63 10.91 -3.74 9.74
N TRP A 64 11.22 -4.85 10.41
CA TRP A 64 10.78 -5.12 11.78
C TRP A 64 12.02 -5.16 12.67
N GLU A 65 12.01 -4.40 13.77
CA GLU A 65 12.98 -4.50 14.87
C GLU A 65 12.29 -5.03 16.13
#